data_AF-A0A9P1KLT4-F1
#
_entry.id   AF-A0A9P1KLT4-F1
#
_cell.length_a   1.000
_cell.length_b   1.000
_cell.length_c   1.000
_cell.angle_alpha   90.00
_cell.angle_beta   90.00
_cell.angle_gamma   90.00
#
_symmetry.space_group_name_H-M   'P 1'
#
loop_
_entity.id
_entity.type
_entity.pdbx_description
1 polymer ?
#
loop_
_entity_poly.entity_id
_entity_poly.type
_entity_poly.pdbx_seq_one_letter_code
_entity_poly.pdbx_strand_id
1 'polypeptide(L)'
;MSEHTLILSEKTYQAILEVAQKQGLTPESWILSQLEKPQPEAEPLSEKIGDLIGAIDSQAEPLHQFDSTYFGAHIDKKNRVYD
;
A
#
# COMPACT_ATOMS: atom_id res chain seq x y z
N MET A 1 -6.06 29.24 -10.12
CA MET A 1 -5.04 28.47 -9.39
C MET A 1 -5.64 28.19 -8.03
N SER A 2 -5.87 26.92 -7.70
CA SER A 2 -6.44 26.53 -6.41
C SER A 2 -5.32 26.49 -5.37
N GLU A 3 -5.46 27.22 -4.27
CA GLU A 3 -4.49 27.17 -3.17
C GLU A 3 -4.85 26.03 -2.22
N HIS A 4 -3.86 25.19 -1.90
CA HIS A 4 -4.02 24.07 -0.98
C HIS A 4 -2.98 24.20 0.14
N THR A 5 -3.46 24.28 1.39
CA THR A 5 -2.58 24.28 2.57
C THR A 5 -2.44 22.85 3.09
N LEU A 6 -1.21 22.37 3.17
CA LEU A 6 -0.89 21.05 3.74
C LEU A 6 -0.29 21.24 5.13
N ILE A 7 -0.95 20.68 6.15
CA ILE A 7 -0.40 20.63 7.51
C ILE A 7 0.38 19.31 7.63
N LEU A 8 1.69 19.43 7.82
CA LEU A 8 2.59 18.29 7.96
C LEU A 8 3.11 18.19 9.38
N SER A 9 3.44 16.97 9.83
CA SER A 9 4.21 16.81 11.05
C SER A 9 5.60 17.42 10.88
N GLU A 10 6.19 17.93 11.96
CA GLU A 10 7.51 18.57 11.91
C GLU A 10 8.58 17.67 11.28
N LYS A 11 8.60 16.38 11.67
CA LYS A 11 9.54 15.40 11.12
C LYS A 11 9.36 15.19 9.62
N THR A 12 8.11 15.14 9.17
CA THR A 12 7.78 14.99 7.74
C THR A 12 8.25 16.22 6.96
N TYR A 13 7.99 17.42 7.48
CA TYR A 13 8.42 18.66 6.84
C TYR A 13 9.96 18.74 6.73
N GLN A 14 10.68 18.42 7.82
CA GLN A 14 12.15 18.40 7.80
C GLN A 14 12.71 17.41 6.78
N ALA A 15 12.16 16.19 6.71
CA ALA A 15 12.58 15.20 5.72
C ALA A 15 12.39 15.70 4.28
N ILE A 16 11.24 16.32 3.98
CA ILE A 16 10.97 16.90 2.66
C ILE A 16 11.93 18.05 2.37
N LEU A 17 12.17 18.93 3.35
CA LEU A 17 13.08 20.07 3.22
C LEU A 17 14.49 19.61 2.85
N GLU A 18 15.02 18.60 3.54
CA GLU A 18 16.35 18.05 3.25
C GLU A 18 16.45 17.49 1.82
N VAL A 19 15.43 16.73 1.38
CA VAL A 19 15.42 16.13 0.05
C VAL A 19 15.29 17.20 -1.03
N ALA A 20 14.41 18.18 -0.84
CA ALA A 20 14.22 19.29 -1.76
C ALA A 20 15.51 20.11 -1.91
N GLN A 21 16.18 20.44 -0.80
CA GLN A 21 17.45 21.18 -0.82
C GLN A 21 18.55 20.42 -1.55
N LYS A 22 18.68 19.10 -1.34
CA LYS A 22 19.65 18.26 -2.07
C LYS A 22 19.41 18.28 -3.58
N GLN A 23 18.19 18.55 -4.02
CA GLN A 23 17.80 18.63 -5.43
C GLN A 23 17.77 20.09 -5.95
N GLY A 24 18.12 21.07 -5.12
CA GLY A 24 18.06 22.49 -5.47
C GLY A 24 16.64 23.04 -5.63
N LEU A 25 15.64 22.39 -5.02
CA LEU A 25 14.22 22.74 -5.10
C LEU A 25 13.69 23.28 -3.77
N THR A 26 12.56 23.99 -3.82
CA THR A 26 11.75 24.29 -2.64
C THR A 26 10.89 23.06 -2.27
N PRO A 27 10.46 22.91 -1.01
CA PRO A 27 9.54 21.84 -0.61
C PRO A 27 8.28 21.76 -1.48
N GLU A 28 7.70 22.92 -1.82
CA GLU A 28 6.51 23.03 -2.66
C GLU A 28 6.76 22.51 -4.07
N SER A 29 7.85 22.95 -4.71
CA SER A 29 8.24 22.50 -6.04
C SER A 29 8.56 21.01 -6.05
N TRP A 30 9.20 20.50 -4.99
CA TRP A 30 9.45 19.08 -4.83
C TRP A 30 8.14 18.28 -4.71
N ILE A 31 7.19 18.73 -3.89
CA ILE A 31 5.87 18.07 -3.75
C ILE A 31 5.15 18.03 -5.11
N LEU A 32 5.13 19.14 -5.85
CA LEU A 32 4.51 19.20 -7.17
C LEU A 32 5.14 18.20 -8.15
N SER A 33 6.48 18.11 -8.18
CA SER A 33 7.19 17.14 -9.02
C SER A 33 6.89 15.67 -8.68
N GLN A 34 6.40 15.39 -7.47
CA GLN A 34 5.95 14.03 -7.13
C GLN A 34 4.54 13.74 -7.65
N LEU A 35 3.71 14.77 -7.77
CA LEU A 35 2.32 14.67 -8.27
C LEU A 35 2.27 14.57 -9.79
N GLU A 36 3.21 15.20 -10.48
CA GLU A 36 3.34 15.17 -11.94
C GLU A 36 3.89 13.84 -12.47
N LYS A 37 4.39 12.96 -11.59
CA LYS A 37 4.76 11.63 -12.02
C LYS A 37 3.47 10.92 -12.44
N PRO A 38 3.36 10.46 -13.70
CA PRO A 38 2.27 9.56 -14.05
C PRO A 38 2.41 8.38 -13.09
N GLN A 39 1.43 8.22 -12.20
CA GLN A 39 1.24 6.92 -11.57
C GLN A 39 1.22 5.94 -12.74
N PRO A 40 2.05 4.88 -12.74
CA PRO A 40 1.91 3.85 -13.74
C PRO A 40 0.43 3.50 -13.72
N GLU A 41 -0.25 3.65 -14.86
CA GLU A 41 -1.63 3.23 -15.04
C GLU A 41 -1.69 1.85 -14.40
N ALA A 42 -2.39 1.75 -13.27
CA ALA A 42 -2.49 0.50 -12.57
C ALA A 42 -3.18 -0.43 -13.56
N GLU A 43 -2.42 -1.37 -14.14
CA GLU A 43 -2.97 -2.39 -15.04
C GLU A 43 -4.25 -2.91 -14.40
N PRO A 44 -5.37 -2.92 -15.12
CA PRO A 44 -6.64 -3.25 -14.53
C PRO A 44 -6.52 -4.62 -13.88
N LEU A 45 -6.93 -4.72 -12.61
CA LEU A 45 -6.79 -5.94 -11.81
C LEU A 45 -7.39 -7.17 -12.51
N SER A 46 -8.35 -6.98 -13.42
CA SER A 46 -8.90 -8.03 -14.28
C SER A 46 -7.84 -8.76 -15.11
N GLU A 47 -6.81 -8.05 -15.59
CA GLU A 47 -5.71 -8.66 -16.36
C GLU A 47 -4.81 -9.50 -15.45
N LYS A 48 -4.56 -9.07 -14.20
CA LYS A 48 -3.79 -9.84 -13.22
C LYS A 48 -4.56 -11.02 -12.62
N ILE A 49 -5.89 -10.91 -12.48
CA ILE A 49 -6.73 -11.96 -11.90
C ILE A 49 -6.98 -13.08 -12.92
N GLY A 50 -7.01 -12.77 -14.23
CA GLY A 50 -7.12 -13.79 -15.28
C GLY A 50 -6.02 -14.85 -15.20
N ASP A 51 -4.80 -14.45 -14.86
CA ASP A 51 -3.64 -15.35 -14.69
C ASP A 51 -3.67 -16.18 -13.39
N LEU A 52 -4.51 -15.80 -12.42
CA LEU A 52 -4.66 -16.51 -11.15
C LEU A 52 -5.74 -17.60 -11.21
N ILE A 53 -6.69 -17.50 -12.16
CA ILE A 53 -7.75 -18.50 -12.36
C ILE A 53 -7.13 -19.74 -13.03
N GLY A 54 -6.89 -20.80 -12.25
CA GLY A 54 -6.35 -22.08 -12.73
C GLY A 54 -4.85 -22.29 -12.53
N ALA A 55 -4.12 -21.32 -11.97
CA ALA A 55 -2.70 -21.46 -11.62
C ALA A 55 -2.46 -22.20 -10.29
N ILE A 56 -3.50 -22.38 -9.48
CA ILE A 56 -3.42 -23.09 -8.19
C ILE A 56 -3.99 -24.50 -8.40
N ASP A 57 -3.12 -25.51 -8.31
CA ASP A 57 -3.55 -26.90 -8.20
C ASP A 57 -4.16 -27.15 -6.81
N SER A 58 -5.48 -27.12 -6.73
CA SER A 58 -6.24 -27.37 -5.50
C SER A 58 -6.07 -28.79 -4.92
N GLN A 59 -5.40 -29.71 -5.63
CA GLN A 59 -5.15 -31.08 -5.16
C GLN A 59 -3.84 -31.20 -4.36
N ALA A 60 -2.97 -30.19 -4.40
CA ALA A 60 -1.72 -30.17 -3.66
C ALA A 60 -1.83 -29.21 -2.46
N GLU A 61 -2.59 -29.59 -1.42
CA GLU A 61 -2.53 -28.89 -0.13
C GLU A 61 -1.15 -29.11 0.51
N PRO A 62 -0.35 -28.06 0.75
CA PRO A 62 0.75 -28.17 1.68
C PRO A 62 0.16 -28.46 3.05
N LEU A 63 0.65 -29.48 3.74
CA LEU A 63 0.37 -29.73 5.15
C LEU A 63 0.90 -28.53 5.96
N HIS A 64 0.10 -27.48 6.06
CA HIS A 64 0.38 -26.32 6.89
C HIS A 64 0.20 -26.75 8.34
N GLN A 65 1.31 -26.99 9.04
CA GLN A 65 1.33 -26.93 10.49
C GLN A 65 1.05 -25.47 10.86
N PHE A 66 -0.23 -25.15 11.09
CA PHE A 66 -0.65 -23.84 11.55
C PHE A 66 -0.21 -23.66 13.00
N ASP A 67 0.88 -22.93 13.21
CA ASP A 67 1.11 -22.30 14.51
C ASP A 67 0.06 -21.19 14.68
N SER A 68 -0.77 -21.30 15.71
CA SER A 68 -1.82 -20.35 15.99
C SER A 68 -1.20 -18.97 16.27
N THR A 69 -1.25 -18.08 15.27
CA THR A 69 -0.84 -16.70 15.47
C THR A 69 -1.93 -15.95 16.23
N TYR A 70 -1.55 -14.97 17.03
CA TYR A 70 -2.48 -14.11 17.79
C TYR A 70 -3.55 -13.45 16.88
N PHE A 71 -3.18 -13.12 15.65
CA PHE A 71 -4.10 -12.65 14.61
C PHE A 71 -5.10 -13.72 14.20
N GLY A 72 -4.65 -14.96 13.89
CA GLY A 72 -5.53 -16.07 13.56
C GLY A 72 -6.58 -16.35 14.64
N ALA A 73 -6.16 -16.35 15.91
CA ALA A 73 -7.06 -16.55 17.05
C ALA A 73 -8.12 -15.43 17.20
N HIS A 74 -7.80 -14.20 16.79
CA HIS A 74 -8.75 -13.08 16.83
C HIS A 74 -9.80 -13.17 15.72
N ILE A 75 -9.44 -13.73 14.56
CA ILE A 75 -10.35 -13.89 13.42
C ILE A 75 -11.33 -15.05 13.68
N ASP A 76 -10.84 -16.16 14.23
CA ASP A 76 -11.67 -17.32 14.62
C ASP A 76 -12.76 -16.95 15.64
N LYS A 77 -12.40 -16.08 16.59
CA LYS A 77 -13.34 -15.63 17.62
C LYS A 77 -14.48 -14.75 17.07
N LYS A 78 -14.29 -14.13 15.90
CA LYS A 78 -15.31 -13.31 15.23
C LYS A 78 -16.22 -14.13 14.31
N ASN A 79 -15.73 -15.27 13.79
CA ASN A 79 -16.50 -16.13 12.88
C ASN A 79 -17.23 -17.29 13.58
N ARG A 80 -17.02 -17.52 14.88
CA ARG A 80 -17.81 -18.49 15.66
C ARG A 80 -19.14 -17.90 16.14
N VAL A 81 -19.99 -17.54 15.19
CA VAL A 81 -21.43 -17.34 15.39
C VAL A 81 -22.14 -18.02 14.23
N TYR A 82 -22.35 -19.34 14.35
CA TYR A 82 -23.53 -20.06 13.87
C TYR A 82 -23.63 -21.34 14.74
N ASP A 83 -24.85 -21.58 15.27
CA ASP A 83 -25.27 -22.76 16.05
C ASP A 83 -24.96 -24.09 15.35
#